data_AF-A0AAV0NPG8-F1
#
_entry.id   AF-A0AAV0NPG8-F1
#
_cell.length_a   1.000
_cell.length_b   1.000
_cell.length_c   1.000
_cell.angle_alpha   90.00
_cell.angle_beta   90.00
_cell.angle_gamma   90.00
#
_symmetry.space_group_name_H-M   'P 1'
#
loop_
_entity.id
_entity.type
_entity.pdbx_description
1 polymer ?
#
loop_
_entity_poly.entity_id
_entity_poly.type
_entity_poly.pdbx_seq_one_letter_code
_entity_poly.pdbx_strand_id
1 'polypeptide(L)'
;MYKVDNGSFTSDYIAAIDWALRDGVDVLSLSLGFDDCALYDDAVALATFAAVDRNVFVATSAGNRGPMHGKIHNGIPWVLTVAAGTIGRELGAEVKLAGGGASVFGRSIYLGSYSTAEAPIVFLADCSSATEIRRRGAGRVVVCHVDKHTPGDPFANLQKNSGVIVGAIIISPSIIPDAALYFTFR
;
A
#
# COMPACT_ATOMS: atom_id res chain seq x y z
N MET A 1 -21.23 -7.61 8.70
CA MET A 1 -19.91 -6.95 8.72
C MET A 1 -19.63 -6.54 10.14
N TYR A 2 -18.50 -6.97 10.71
CA TYR A 2 -18.12 -6.67 12.09
C TYR A 2 -16.92 -5.72 12.04
N LYS A 3 -17.09 -4.50 12.57
CA LYS A 3 -16.05 -3.46 12.53
C LYS A 3 -15.23 -3.50 13.82
N VAL A 4 -13.91 -3.54 13.70
CA VAL A 4 -12.94 -3.63 14.82
C VAL A 4 -11.93 -2.48 14.84
N ASP A 5 -12.20 -1.38 14.13
CA ASP A 5 -11.28 -0.25 13.97
C ASP A 5 -11.85 1.06 14.50
N ASN A 6 -11.40 1.44 15.70
CA ASN A 6 -11.45 2.78 16.29
C ASN A 6 -10.56 2.86 17.56
N GLY A 7 -9.32 2.36 17.48
CA GLY A 7 -8.40 2.22 18.63
C GLY A 7 -8.11 0.77 19.06
N SER A 8 -8.68 -0.20 18.33
CA SER A 8 -8.45 -1.65 18.30
C SER A 8 -7.82 -2.28 19.54
N PHE A 9 -8.64 -2.56 20.54
CA PHE A 9 -8.24 -3.42 21.65
C PHE A 9 -8.35 -4.89 21.24
N THR A 10 -7.49 -5.75 21.79
CA THR A 10 -7.56 -7.21 21.60
C THR A 10 -8.96 -7.77 21.88
N SER A 11 -9.68 -7.16 22.84
CA SER A 11 -11.07 -7.48 23.18
C SER A 11 -12.07 -7.29 22.03
N ASP A 12 -11.86 -6.29 21.16
CA ASP A 12 -12.79 -5.99 20.06
C ASP A 12 -12.75 -7.08 18.99
N TYR A 13 -11.58 -7.65 18.74
CA TYR A 13 -11.41 -8.78 17.82
C TYR A 13 -12.12 -10.02 18.34
N ILE A 14 -11.95 -10.34 19.63
CA ILE A 14 -12.63 -11.48 20.27
C ILE A 14 -14.14 -11.28 20.21
N ALA A 15 -14.63 -10.10 20.59
CA ALA A 15 -16.06 -9.79 20.59
C ALA A 15 -16.66 -9.88 19.18
N ALA A 16 -15.97 -9.36 18.15
CA ALA A 16 -16.43 -9.43 16.78
C ALA A 16 -16.51 -10.86 16.25
N ILE A 17 -15.51 -11.70 16.54
CA ILE A 17 -15.50 -13.11 16.14
C ILE A 17 -16.60 -13.86 16.89
N ASP A 18 -16.74 -13.67 18.20
CA ASP A 18 -17.77 -14.31 19.01
C ASP A 18 -19.19 -13.95 18.52
N TRP A 19 -19.44 -12.68 18.18
CA TRP A 19 -20.70 -12.26 17.55
C TRP A 19 -20.90 -12.91 16.18
N ALA A 20 -19.87 -12.97 15.33
CA ALA A 20 -19.97 -13.64 14.03
C ALA A 20 -20.33 -15.13 14.17
N LEU A 21 -19.79 -15.82 15.17
CA LEU A 21 -20.15 -17.21 15.43
C LEU A 21 -21.59 -17.37 15.93
N ARG A 22 -22.10 -16.43 16.74
CA ARG A 22 -23.52 -16.43 17.15
C ARG A 22 -24.47 -16.21 15.98
N ASP A 23 -24.06 -15.39 15.03
CA ASP A 23 -24.82 -15.13 13.81
C ASP A 23 -24.78 -16.30 12.82
N GLY A 24 -23.98 -17.34 13.10
CA GLY A 24 -23.95 -18.58 12.31
C GLY A 24 -23.23 -18.43 10.97
N VAL A 25 -22.17 -17.63 10.91
CA VAL A 25 -21.38 -17.49 9.66
C VAL A 25 -20.66 -18.78 9.29
N ASP A 26 -20.55 -19.05 8.00
CA ASP A 26 -19.78 -20.21 7.48
C ASP A 26 -18.28 -19.88 7.31
N VAL A 27 -17.95 -18.61 7.08
CA VAL A 27 -16.59 -18.14 6.77
C VAL A 27 -16.26 -16.85 7.51
N LEU A 28 -15.07 -16.80 8.08
CA LEU A 28 -14.42 -15.59 8.61
C LEU A 28 -13.26 -15.17 7.69
N SER A 29 -13.29 -13.91 7.24
CA SER A 29 -12.22 -13.29 6.47
C SER A 29 -11.61 -12.15 7.28
N LEU A 30 -10.37 -12.35 7.73
CA LEU A 30 -9.70 -11.49 8.71
C LEU A 30 -8.41 -10.91 8.11
N SER A 31 -8.47 -9.65 7.67
CA SER A 31 -7.29 -8.92 7.20
C SER A 31 -6.62 -8.14 8.34
N LEU A 32 -6.25 -8.86 9.40
CA LEU A 32 -5.76 -8.35 10.68
C LEU A 32 -4.95 -9.43 11.42
N GLY A 33 -4.21 -9.06 12.45
CA GLY A 33 -3.44 -9.96 13.30
C GLY A 33 -2.54 -9.20 14.27
N PHE A 34 -1.61 -9.91 14.91
CA PHE A 34 -0.62 -9.34 15.82
C PHE A 34 0.79 -9.82 15.44
N ASP A 35 1.76 -8.90 15.39
CA ASP A 35 3.17 -9.24 15.14
C ASP A 35 3.81 -9.83 16.42
N ASP A 36 4.71 -10.80 16.27
CA ASP A 36 5.56 -11.34 17.34
C ASP A 36 4.81 -11.84 18.60
N CYS A 37 3.57 -12.34 18.44
CA CYS A 37 2.74 -12.82 19.54
C CYS A 37 2.74 -14.37 19.66
N ALA A 38 2.79 -14.90 20.88
CA ALA A 38 2.62 -16.33 21.12
C ALA A 38 1.13 -16.73 21.00
N LEU A 39 0.84 -17.96 20.54
CA LEU A 39 -0.54 -18.40 20.26
C LEU A 39 -1.51 -18.25 21.44
N TYR A 40 -1.02 -18.37 22.68
CA TYR A 40 -1.85 -18.26 23.88
C TYR A 40 -2.10 -16.80 24.31
N ASP A 41 -1.35 -15.84 23.78
CA ASP A 41 -1.52 -14.40 24.00
C ASP A 41 -2.15 -13.70 22.77
N ASP A 42 -2.27 -14.41 21.64
CA ASP A 42 -2.85 -13.91 20.40
C ASP A 42 -4.38 -14.01 20.44
N ALA A 43 -5.04 -12.85 20.52
CA ALA A 43 -6.50 -12.76 20.54
C ALA A 43 -7.17 -13.30 19.27
N VAL A 44 -6.52 -13.20 18.10
CA VAL A 44 -7.00 -13.81 16.85
C VAL A 44 -6.87 -15.32 16.94
N ALA A 45 -5.73 -15.83 17.40
CA ALA A 45 -5.53 -17.27 17.58
C ALA A 45 -6.60 -17.86 18.51
N LEU A 46 -6.76 -17.29 19.71
CA LEU A 46 -7.72 -17.75 20.72
C LEU A 46 -9.17 -17.74 20.19
N ALA A 47 -9.61 -16.64 19.58
CA ALA A 47 -10.97 -16.52 19.09
C ALA A 47 -11.25 -17.42 17.88
N THR A 48 -10.28 -17.56 16.97
CA THR A 48 -10.43 -18.41 15.78
C THR A 48 -10.36 -19.90 16.11
N PHE A 49 -9.74 -20.30 17.22
CA PHE A 49 -9.80 -21.68 17.70
C PHE A 49 -11.26 -22.10 17.97
N ALA A 50 -12.03 -21.24 18.64
CA ALA A 50 -13.46 -21.46 18.88
C ALA A 50 -14.30 -21.42 17.59
N ALA A 51 -13.85 -20.67 16.56
CA ALA A 51 -14.52 -20.65 15.27
C ALA A 51 -14.38 -21.99 14.53
N VAL A 52 -13.16 -22.52 14.49
CA VAL A 52 -12.88 -23.80 13.82
C VAL A 52 -13.59 -24.96 14.53
N ASP A 53 -13.69 -24.93 15.86
CA ASP A 53 -14.49 -25.90 16.64
C ASP A 53 -15.98 -25.90 16.26
N ARG A 54 -16.50 -24.76 15.80
CA ARG A 54 -17.87 -24.61 15.28
C ARG A 54 -17.97 -24.85 13.76
N ASN A 55 -16.98 -25.48 13.15
CA ASN A 55 -16.89 -25.75 11.70
C ASN A 55 -16.92 -24.48 10.83
N VAL A 56 -16.46 -23.34 11.36
CA VAL A 56 -16.34 -22.11 10.58
C VAL A 56 -14.96 -22.04 9.93
N PHE A 57 -14.92 -21.85 8.61
CA PHE A 57 -13.66 -21.69 7.89
C PHE A 57 -13.06 -20.30 8.14
N VAL A 58 -11.77 -20.23 8.46
CA VAL A 58 -11.10 -18.96 8.77
C VAL A 58 -9.94 -18.71 7.83
N ALA A 59 -9.94 -17.55 7.18
CA ALA A 59 -8.84 -17.02 6.40
C ALA A 59 -8.26 -15.77 7.05
N THR A 60 -6.93 -15.73 7.21
CA THR A 60 -6.17 -14.60 7.77
C THR A 60 -5.09 -14.13 6.78
N SER A 61 -4.62 -12.88 6.89
CA SER A 61 -3.51 -12.38 6.08
C SER A 61 -2.15 -12.71 6.69
N ALA A 62 -1.14 -12.97 5.87
CA ALA A 62 0.24 -13.18 6.32
C ALA A 62 0.94 -11.89 6.81
N GLY A 63 0.33 -10.72 6.60
CA GLY A 63 0.90 -9.41 6.89
C GLY A 63 1.89 -8.90 5.83
N ASN A 64 2.32 -7.65 6.01
CA ASN A 64 3.11 -6.90 5.02
C ASN A 64 4.53 -6.56 5.52
N ARG A 65 5.06 -7.33 6.48
CA ARG A 65 6.37 -7.08 7.13
C ARG A 65 7.57 -7.76 6.45
N GLY A 66 7.34 -8.44 5.33
CA GLY A 66 8.40 -9.04 4.53
C GLY A 66 9.42 -8.01 4.00
N PRO A 67 10.46 -8.44 3.26
CA PRO A 67 10.65 -9.78 2.70
C PRO A 67 11.54 -10.71 3.54
N MET A 68 12.03 -10.25 4.70
CA MET A 68 12.90 -11.05 5.56
C MET A 68 12.17 -12.28 6.11
N HIS A 69 12.92 -13.35 6.40
CA HIS A 69 12.37 -14.56 7.01
C HIS A 69 11.76 -14.28 8.39
N GLY A 70 10.76 -15.08 8.78
CA GLY A 70 10.11 -14.97 10.08
C GLY A 70 9.29 -13.71 10.26
N LYS A 71 8.73 -13.16 9.18
CA LYS A 71 7.89 -11.95 9.19
C LYS A 71 6.40 -12.20 8.92
N ILE A 72 5.95 -13.44 9.13
CA ILE A 72 4.53 -13.77 9.05
C ILE A 72 3.81 -13.19 10.26
N HIS A 73 2.65 -12.57 10.02
CA HIS A 73 1.82 -11.94 11.04
C HIS A 73 0.93 -12.95 11.74
N ASN A 74 0.24 -13.80 10.96
CA ASN A 74 -0.60 -14.87 11.48
C ASN A 74 0.06 -16.24 11.25
N GLY A 75 0.70 -16.79 12.28
CA GLY A 75 1.32 -18.12 12.29
C GLY A 75 0.42 -19.21 12.90
N ILE A 76 -0.89 -19.09 12.75
CA ILE A 76 -1.89 -19.86 13.50
C ILE A 76 -2.17 -21.20 12.78
N PRO A 77 -1.94 -22.37 13.42
CA PRO A 77 -2.02 -23.67 12.72
C PRO A 77 -3.41 -24.07 12.20
N TRP A 78 -4.48 -23.55 12.80
CA TRP A 78 -5.86 -23.95 12.49
C TRP A 78 -6.57 -23.03 11.49
N VAL A 79 -5.90 -22.01 10.95
CA VAL A 79 -6.49 -21.10 9.97
C VAL A 79 -5.71 -21.14 8.65
N LEU A 80 -6.36 -20.70 7.57
CA LEU A 80 -5.66 -20.44 6.32
C LEU A 80 -4.94 -19.09 6.39
N THR A 81 -3.62 -19.09 6.48
CA THR A 81 -2.81 -17.86 6.36
C THR A 81 -2.47 -17.59 4.90
N VAL A 82 -2.88 -16.44 4.38
CA VAL A 82 -2.80 -16.07 2.97
C VAL A 82 -1.69 -15.05 2.71
N ALA A 83 -0.73 -15.41 1.85
CA ALA A 83 0.29 -14.50 1.35
C ALA A 83 -0.21 -13.67 0.15
N ALA A 84 0.45 -12.53 -0.12
CA ALA A 84 0.14 -11.70 -1.28
C ALA A 84 1.06 -12.04 -2.46
N GLY A 85 0.48 -12.21 -3.64
CA GLY A 85 1.18 -12.39 -4.91
C GLY A 85 0.70 -11.38 -5.96
N THR A 86 1.49 -11.18 -7.00
CA THR A 86 1.09 -10.37 -8.16
C THR A 86 0.29 -11.20 -9.16
N ILE A 87 -0.50 -10.51 -10.00
CA ILE A 87 -1.21 -11.10 -11.13
C ILE A 87 -0.65 -10.53 -12.44
N GLY A 88 -0.93 -11.15 -13.58
CA GLY A 88 -0.46 -10.70 -14.90
C GLY A 88 -1.07 -9.37 -15.41
N ARG A 89 -1.74 -8.60 -14.56
CA ARG A 89 -2.34 -7.30 -14.90
C ARG A 89 -1.60 -6.18 -14.19
N GLU A 90 -1.27 -5.14 -14.93
CA GLU A 90 -0.69 -3.91 -14.40
C GLU A 90 -1.46 -2.67 -14.86
N LEU A 91 -1.49 -1.63 -14.01
CA LEU A 91 -2.06 -0.33 -14.34
C LEU A 91 -0.93 0.55 -14.87
N GLY A 92 -0.76 0.51 -16.19
CA GLY A 92 0.31 1.20 -16.90
C GLY A 92 0.01 2.67 -17.16
N ALA A 93 1.07 3.45 -17.30
CA ALA A 93 1.05 4.83 -17.79
C ALA A 93 2.28 5.10 -18.66
N GLU A 94 2.08 5.82 -19.76
CA GLU A 94 3.13 6.15 -20.73
C GLU A 94 3.49 7.64 -20.64
N VAL A 95 4.79 7.94 -20.60
CA VAL A 95 5.32 9.31 -20.77
C VAL A 95 6.02 9.39 -22.10
N LYS A 96 5.63 10.39 -22.89
CA LYS A 96 6.31 10.73 -24.13
C LYS A 96 7.19 11.93 -23.89
N LEU A 97 8.50 11.77 -24.08
CA LEU A 97 9.44 12.86 -23.99
C LEU A 97 9.45 13.63 -25.33
N ALA A 98 9.23 14.94 -25.26
CA ALA A 98 9.26 15.81 -26.44
C ALA A 98 10.66 15.89 -27.08
N GLY A 99 10.74 16.42 -28.31
CA GLY A 99 12.01 16.66 -29.00
C GLY A 99 12.65 15.40 -29.63
N GLY A 100 11.84 14.43 -30.03
CA GLY A 100 12.32 13.14 -30.57
C GLY A 100 12.78 12.16 -29.49
N GLY A 101 12.41 12.42 -28.23
CA GLY A 101 12.72 11.55 -27.10
C GLY A 101 11.94 10.24 -27.10
N ALA A 102 12.41 9.29 -26.28
CA ALA A 102 11.79 7.98 -26.14
C ALA A 102 10.47 8.04 -25.35
N SER A 103 9.58 7.09 -25.60
CA SER A 103 8.47 6.76 -24.72
C SER A 103 8.96 5.92 -23.54
N VAL A 104 8.53 6.28 -22.33
CA VAL A 104 8.81 5.51 -21.10
C VAL A 104 7.49 4.98 -20.55
N PHE A 105 7.41 3.66 -20.40
CA PHE A 105 6.30 3.00 -19.73
C PHE A 105 6.60 2.83 -18.25
N GLY A 106 5.64 3.16 -17.41
CA GLY A 106 5.65 2.84 -15.99
C GLY A 106 4.24 2.57 -15.49
N ARG A 107 4.04 2.74 -14.18
CA ARG A 107 2.81 2.35 -13.49
C ARG A 107 2.16 3.53 -12.78
N SER A 108 0.86 3.71 -12.93
CA SER A 108 0.09 4.75 -12.25
C SER A 108 -1.30 4.24 -11.87
N ILE A 109 -1.77 4.68 -10.70
CA ILE A 109 -3.14 4.48 -10.22
C ILE A 109 -3.93 5.79 -10.21
N TYR A 110 -3.44 6.82 -10.92
CA TYR A 110 -4.13 8.10 -11.01
C TYR A 110 -5.39 7.95 -11.86
N LEU A 111 -6.54 8.21 -11.23
CA LEU A 111 -7.87 8.05 -11.85
C LEU A 111 -8.49 9.36 -12.34
N GLY A 112 -7.79 10.49 -12.15
CA GLY A 112 -8.29 11.79 -12.57
C GLY A 112 -7.97 12.13 -14.03
N SER A 113 -8.48 13.28 -14.49
CA SER A 113 -8.10 13.84 -15.79
C SER A 113 -6.62 14.19 -15.82
N TYR A 114 -5.97 13.92 -16.95
CA TYR A 114 -4.59 14.30 -17.19
C TYR A 114 -4.47 15.17 -18.43
N SER A 115 -3.46 16.03 -18.43
CA SER A 115 -3.12 16.86 -19.58
C SER A 115 -2.12 16.14 -20.48
N THR A 116 -2.36 16.19 -21.78
CA THR A 116 -1.40 15.75 -22.81
C THR A 116 -0.55 16.92 -23.34
N ALA A 117 -0.73 18.13 -22.78
CA ALA A 117 0.07 19.27 -23.14
C ALA A 117 1.53 19.07 -22.72
N GLU A 118 2.45 19.53 -23.56
CA GLU A 118 3.87 19.48 -23.25
C GLU A 118 4.18 20.36 -22.04
N ALA A 119 4.92 19.80 -21.08
CA ALA A 119 5.34 20.49 -19.87
C ALA A 119 6.85 20.30 -19.64
N PRO A 120 7.57 21.33 -19.17
CA PRO A 120 8.98 21.19 -18.85
C PRO A 120 9.19 20.22 -17.69
N ILE A 121 10.28 19.47 -17.75
CA ILE A 121 10.69 18.54 -16.69
C ILE A 121 11.74 19.20 -15.79
N VAL A 122 11.66 18.96 -14.49
CA VAL A 122 12.70 19.33 -13.52
C VAL A 122 13.11 18.13 -12.68
N PHE A 123 14.41 17.85 -12.62
CA PHE A 123 14.96 16.83 -11.73
C PHE A 123 15.21 17.42 -10.35
N LEU A 124 14.58 16.80 -9.36
CA LEU A 124 14.84 16.98 -7.94
C LEU A 124 15.48 15.69 -7.41
N ALA A 125 16.30 15.78 -6.37
CA ALA A 125 17.03 14.62 -5.86
C ALA A 125 16.06 13.54 -5.35
N ASP A 126 15.40 13.80 -4.22
CA ASP A 126 14.59 12.80 -3.50
C ASP A 126 13.17 13.28 -3.17
N CYS A 127 12.84 14.52 -3.51
CA CYS A 127 11.54 15.15 -3.24
C CYS A 127 11.14 15.16 -1.76
N SER A 128 12.13 15.12 -0.86
CA SER A 128 11.91 15.20 0.59
C SER A 128 11.55 16.61 1.09
N SER A 129 11.73 17.65 0.26
CA SER A 129 11.41 19.05 0.59
C SER A 129 10.19 19.57 -0.18
N ALA A 130 9.06 19.70 0.51
CA ALA A 130 7.86 20.33 -0.05
C ALA A 130 8.11 21.76 -0.55
N THR A 131 8.99 22.52 0.11
CA THR A 131 9.34 23.89 -0.28
C THR A 131 10.16 23.92 -1.57
N GLU A 132 11.09 22.98 -1.75
CA GLU A 132 11.85 22.88 -2.99
C GLU A 132 10.96 22.51 -4.17
N ILE A 133 10.07 21.53 -3.98
CA ILE A 133 9.07 21.14 -4.98
C ILE A 133 8.23 22.36 -5.40
N ARG A 134 7.73 23.14 -4.44
CA ARG A 134 6.95 24.35 -4.73
C ARG A 134 7.74 25.37 -5.54
N ARG A 135 9.00 25.61 -5.19
CA ARG A 135 9.83 26.65 -5.82
C ARG A 135 10.31 26.27 -7.21
N ARG A 136 10.72 25.02 -7.41
CA ARG A 136 11.36 24.56 -8.65
C ARG A 136 10.41 23.83 -9.58
N GLY A 137 9.34 23.22 -9.05
CA GLY A 137 8.36 22.40 -9.76
C GLY A 137 7.13 23.15 -10.27
N ALA A 138 6.96 24.44 -9.95
CA ALA A 138 5.81 25.21 -10.39
C ALA A 138 5.65 25.19 -11.92
N GLY A 139 4.50 24.70 -12.40
CA GLY A 139 4.21 24.58 -13.83
C GLY A 139 5.05 23.52 -14.57
N ARG A 140 5.68 22.59 -13.85
CA ARG A 140 6.59 21.57 -14.40
C ARG A 140 6.21 20.16 -13.95
N VAL A 141 6.71 19.18 -14.68
CA VAL A 141 6.74 17.78 -14.23
C VAL A 141 8.00 17.56 -13.40
N VAL A 142 7.83 17.13 -12.16
CA VAL A 142 8.93 16.90 -11.22
C VAL A 142 9.41 15.45 -11.32
N VAL A 143 10.71 15.21 -11.46
CA VAL A 143 11.31 13.88 -11.42
C VAL A 143 12.06 13.71 -10.10
N CYS A 144 11.83 12.60 -9.39
CA CYS A 144 12.44 12.28 -8.09
C CYS A 144 13.04 10.88 -8.12
N HIS A 145 14.19 10.68 -7.49
CA HIS A 145 14.72 9.34 -7.19
C HIS A 145 14.42 8.99 -5.73
N VAL A 146 13.62 7.94 -5.49
CA VAL A 146 13.16 7.57 -4.15
C VAL A 146 13.57 6.13 -3.83
N ASP A 147 14.26 5.96 -2.70
CA ASP A 147 14.65 4.66 -2.18
C ASP A 147 14.33 4.55 -0.68
N LYS A 148 14.74 3.42 -0.07
CA LYS A 148 14.50 3.13 1.35
C LYS A 148 15.21 4.08 2.33
N HIS A 149 16.16 4.88 1.87
CA HIS A 149 16.91 5.86 2.65
C HIS A 149 16.42 7.30 2.43
N THR A 150 15.51 7.52 1.48
CA THR A 150 14.89 8.83 1.26
C THR A 150 14.15 9.28 2.53
N PRO A 151 14.48 10.46 3.09
CA PRO A 151 13.88 10.92 4.33
C PRO A 151 12.45 11.44 4.12
N GLY A 152 11.62 11.25 5.15
CA GLY A 152 10.25 11.75 5.17
C GLY A 152 9.32 10.99 4.23
N ASP A 153 8.31 11.69 3.72
CA ASP A 153 7.33 11.14 2.79
C ASP A 153 7.30 11.99 1.51
N PRO A 154 8.11 11.61 0.50
CA PRO A 154 8.12 12.29 -0.79
C PRO A 154 6.74 12.33 -1.46
N PHE A 155 5.94 11.27 -1.28
CA PHE A 155 4.60 11.21 -1.86
C PHE A 155 3.67 12.24 -1.22
N ALA A 156 3.68 12.36 0.11
CA ALA A 156 2.92 13.40 0.80
C ALA A 156 3.38 14.82 0.41
N ASN A 157 4.68 15.03 0.20
CA ASN A 157 5.21 16.31 -0.24
C ASN A 157 4.77 16.67 -1.68
N LEU A 158 4.76 15.69 -2.58
CA LEU A 158 4.23 15.85 -3.93
C LEU A 158 2.72 16.13 -3.88
N GLN A 159 1.97 15.40 -3.07
CA GLN A 159 0.53 15.58 -2.91
C GLN A 159 0.18 16.98 -2.38
N LYS A 160 0.93 17.49 -1.38
CA LYS A 160 0.79 18.87 -0.87
C LYS A 160 1.01 19.93 -1.95
N ASN A 161 1.80 19.61 -2.98
CA ASN A 161 2.13 20.51 -4.09
C ASN A 161 1.37 20.19 -5.39
N SER A 162 0.36 19.31 -5.34
CA SER A 162 -0.45 18.91 -6.50
C SER A 162 -1.17 20.06 -7.22
N GLY A 163 -1.38 21.20 -6.54
CA GLY A 163 -1.92 22.42 -7.15
C GLY A 163 -0.88 23.35 -7.78
N VAL A 164 0.41 23.01 -7.71
CA VAL A 164 1.54 23.83 -8.15
C VAL A 164 2.32 23.16 -9.27
N ILE A 165 2.54 21.84 -9.15
CA ILE A 165 3.22 21.04 -10.17
C ILE A 165 2.22 20.52 -11.21
N VAL A 166 2.69 20.26 -12.43
CA VAL A 166 1.87 19.66 -13.51
C VAL A 166 1.80 18.14 -13.37
N GLY A 167 2.86 17.54 -12.83
CA GLY A 167 2.98 16.09 -12.67
C GLY A 167 4.21 15.71 -11.86
N ALA A 168 4.30 14.42 -11.54
CA ALA A 168 5.47 13.85 -10.91
C ALA A 168 5.87 12.56 -11.64
N ILE A 169 7.16 12.24 -11.57
CA ILE A 169 7.78 11.02 -12.06
C ILE A 169 8.66 10.52 -10.92
N ILE A 170 8.39 9.32 -10.43
CA ILE A 170 9.16 8.73 -9.34
C ILE A 170 9.95 7.55 -9.89
N ILE A 171 11.26 7.60 -9.71
CA ILE A 171 12.18 6.52 -10.05
C ILE A 171 12.50 5.81 -8.74
N SER A 172 12.03 4.58 -8.58
CA SER A 172 12.33 3.78 -7.38
C SER A 172 12.80 2.38 -7.76
N PRO A 173 14.03 1.99 -7.40
CA PRO A 173 14.54 0.65 -7.66
C PRO A 173 14.13 -0.37 -6.59
N SER A 174 13.53 0.05 -5.47
CA SER A 174 13.43 -0.78 -4.25
C SER A 174 12.01 -1.00 -3.72
N ILE A 175 11.04 -0.18 -4.13
CA ILE A 175 9.69 -0.21 -3.55
C ILE A 175 8.75 -1.08 -4.41
N ILE A 176 9.03 -1.21 -5.72
CA ILE A 176 8.31 -2.06 -6.69
C ILE A 176 9.33 -2.48 -7.76
N PRO A 177 9.50 -3.78 -8.10
CA PRO A 177 10.25 -4.15 -9.29
C PRO A 177 9.47 -3.59 -10.50
N ASP A 178 10.16 -2.80 -11.32
CA ASP A 178 9.65 -2.06 -12.48
C ASP A 178 8.97 -0.71 -12.16
N ALA A 179 9.75 0.35 -12.42
CA ALA A 179 9.49 1.79 -12.36
C ALA A 179 8.03 2.23 -12.16
N ALA A 180 7.75 2.70 -10.94
CA ALA A 180 6.47 3.28 -10.56
C ALA A 180 6.43 4.79 -10.89
N LEU A 181 6.20 5.10 -12.17
CA LEU A 181 5.91 6.45 -12.64
C LEU A 181 4.51 6.91 -12.15
N TYR A 182 4.45 7.46 -10.92
CA TYR A 182 3.22 8.01 -10.37
C TYR A 182 2.93 9.41 -10.90
N PHE A 183 1.97 9.52 -11.80
CA PHE A 183 1.49 10.82 -12.26
C PHE A 183 0.40 11.36 -11.36
N THR A 184 0.46 12.64 -11.03
CA THR A 184 -0.71 13.38 -10.53
C THR A 184 -0.86 14.57 -11.45
N PHE A 185 -1.80 14.52 -12.38
CA PHE A 185 -1.98 15.58 -13.37
C PHE A 185 -3.13 16.50 -12.98
N ARG A 186 -3.04 17.77 -13.37
CA ARG A 186 -4.22 18.62 -13.55
C ARG A 186 -4.15 19.27 -14.92
#